data_AF-A0A0G4EUG1-F1
#
_entry.id   AF-A0A0G4EUG1-F1
#
_cell.length_a   1.000
_cell.length_b   1.000
_cell.length_c   1.000
_cell.angle_alpha   90.00
_cell.angle_beta   90.00
_cell.angle_gamma   90.00
#
_symmetry.space_group_name_H-M   'P 1'
#
loop_
_entity.id
_entity.type
_entity.pdbx_description
1 polymer ?
#
loop_
_entity_poly.entity_id
_entity_poly.type
_entity_poly.pdbx_seq_one_letter_code
_entity_poly.pdbx_strand_id
1 'polypeptide(L)'
;MRKRQKAPVAASAAASSAAADSANQPPCLFRLPQDIERELFFAIGADGLALFRHTCPLGSQRVSDDYLKSQIDRLIVAKAIQNVVSYRVPRRARRDQLRPMDFLLRLLYVIENGGAWVGWEAIVRMAEHLGHGPGKWPIELHSADVEAVGSRAVFDGRCEALRQLSFIGRRISHRGDATLERVNGEEWLDGSQLTIVTLQTLTANHPFRDRFDPNNPVCGHQGHDYASVRDAVVQK
;
A
#
# COMPACT_ATOMS: atom_id res chain seq x y z
N MET A 1 -42.03 -79.61 -17.74
CA MET A 1 -42.47 -78.21 -17.48
C MET A 1 -41.25 -77.35 -17.18
N ARG A 2 -40.93 -76.44 -18.10
CA ARG A 2 -39.71 -75.61 -18.10
C ARG A 2 -39.85 -74.46 -17.10
N LYS A 3 -39.03 -74.44 -16.03
CA LYS A 3 -38.86 -73.24 -15.19
C LYS A 3 -37.72 -72.40 -15.76
N ARG A 4 -38.09 -71.33 -16.48
CA ARG A 4 -37.21 -70.23 -16.86
C ARG A 4 -36.86 -69.44 -15.60
N GLN A 5 -35.59 -69.41 -15.20
CA GLN A 5 -35.06 -68.41 -14.28
C GLN A 5 -34.31 -67.34 -15.07
N LYS A 6 -34.56 -66.11 -14.64
CA LYS A 6 -34.44 -64.83 -15.34
C LYS A 6 -33.01 -64.31 -15.16
N ALA A 7 -32.35 -63.98 -16.27
CA ALA A 7 -31.06 -63.32 -16.29
C ALA A 7 -31.13 -61.91 -15.63
N PRO A 8 -30.02 -61.39 -15.08
CA PRO A 8 -29.99 -60.10 -14.41
C PRO A 8 -30.07 -58.94 -15.41
N VAL A 9 -30.91 -57.96 -15.10
CA VAL A 9 -30.99 -56.68 -15.81
C VAL A 9 -29.81 -55.82 -15.37
N ALA A 10 -28.94 -55.49 -16.32
CA ALA A 10 -27.91 -54.48 -16.16
C ALA A 10 -28.59 -53.11 -15.99
N ALA A 11 -28.55 -52.55 -14.78
CA ALA A 11 -28.82 -51.15 -14.55
C ALA A 11 -27.49 -50.39 -14.69
N SER A 12 -27.38 -49.63 -15.78
CA SER A 12 -26.31 -48.66 -16.03
C SER A 12 -26.36 -47.56 -14.96
N ALA A 13 -25.58 -47.74 -13.90
CA ALA A 13 -25.29 -46.70 -12.92
C ALA A 13 -24.12 -45.83 -13.42
N ALA A 14 -24.40 -44.97 -14.40
CA ALA A 14 -23.51 -43.89 -14.80
C ALA A 14 -24.09 -42.56 -14.31
N ALA A 15 -24.11 -42.37 -13.00
CA ALA A 15 -24.45 -41.10 -12.37
C ALA A 15 -23.90 -41.06 -10.93
N SER A 16 -22.59 -41.12 -10.76
CA SER A 16 -21.96 -40.73 -9.50
C SER A 16 -20.46 -40.50 -9.65
N SER A 17 -20.07 -39.37 -10.26
CA SER A 17 -18.71 -38.84 -10.06
C SER A 17 -18.63 -37.31 -10.09
N ALA A 18 -19.76 -36.59 -9.98
CA ALA A 18 -19.76 -35.12 -9.99
C ALA A 18 -19.83 -34.50 -8.58
N ALA A 19 -19.93 -35.30 -7.51
CA ALA A 19 -20.18 -34.79 -6.17
C ALA A 19 -18.93 -34.66 -5.26
N ALA A 20 -17.74 -35.04 -5.73
CA ALA A 20 -16.55 -35.09 -4.86
C ALA A 20 -15.56 -33.91 -5.02
N ASP A 21 -15.63 -33.11 -6.08
CA ASP A 21 -14.65 -32.04 -6.34
C ASP A 21 -15.07 -30.64 -5.84
N SER A 22 -16.26 -30.49 -5.25
CA SER A 22 -16.77 -29.19 -4.80
C SER A 22 -16.30 -28.76 -3.40
N ALA A 23 -15.62 -29.63 -2.65
CA ALA A 23 -15.31 -29.38 -1.24
C ALA A 23 -14.07 -28.49 -0.99
N ASN A 24 -13.25 -28.25 -2.02
CA ASN A 24 -12.01 -27.45 -1.92
C ASN A 24 -12.00 -26.17 -2.76
N GLN A 25 -13.12 -25.83 -3.41
CA GLN A 25 -13.20 -24.55 -4.09
C GLN A 25 -13.53 -23.45 -3.08
N PRO A 26 -12.69 -22.41 -2.95
CA PRO A 26 -13.05 -21.29 -2.11
C PRO A 26 -14.36 -20.69 -2.66
N PRO A 27 -15.33 -20.33 -1.79
CA PRO A 27 -16.71 -19.95 -2.18
C PRO A 27 -16.82 -18.73 -3.10
N CYS A 28 -16.88 -18.90 -4.44
CA CYS A 28 -16.93 -17.80 -5.41
C CYS A 28 -18.02 -16.77 -5.07
N LEU A 29 -17.65 -15.50 -5.02
CA LEU A 29 -18.52 -14.38 -4.66
C LEU A 29 -19.68 -14.20 -5.63
N PHE A 30 -19.42 -14.45 -6.91
CA PHE A 30 -20.37 -14.28 -8.01
C PHE A 30 -20.52 -15.54 -8.86
N ARG A 31 -19.99 -16.69 -8.40
CA ARG A 31 -19.71 -17.86 -9.26
C ARG A 31 -18.81 -17.51 -10.45
N LEU A 32 -17.96 -16.50 -10.29
CA LEU A 32 -16.99 -16.11 -11.30
C LEU A 32 -15.72 -16.97 -11.16
N PRO A 33 -15.01 -17.24 -12.27
CA PRO A 33 -13.65 -17.74 -12.21
C PRO A 33 -12.78 -16.85 -11.31
N GLN A 34 -11.86 -17.46 -10.55
CA GLN A 34 -11.00 -16.75 -9.59
C GLN A 34 -10.22 -15.59 -10.21
N ASP A 35 -9.91 -15.67 -11.51
CA ASP A 35 -9.16 -14.63 -12.23
C ASP A 35 -10.02 -13.38 -12.43
N ILE A 36 -11.31 -13.56 -12.76
CA ILE A 36 -12.27 -12.45 -12.90
C ILE A 36 -12.59 -11.84 -11.54
N GLU A 37 -12.75 -12.66 -10.49
CA GLU A 37 -12.93 -12.11 -9.14
C GLU A 37 -11.70 -11.28 -8.71
N ARG A 38 -10.49 -11.75 -9.03
CA ARG A 38 -9.24 -11.02 -8.73
C ARG A 38 -9.16 -9.69 -9.49
N GLU A 39 -9.58 -9.64 -10.75
CA GLU A 39 -9.64 -8.38 -11.51
C GLU A 39 -10.68 -7.42 -10.96
N LEU A 40 -11.88 -7.94 -10.63
CA LEU A 40 -12.95 -7.12 -10.06
C LEU A 40 -12.52 -6.49 -8.74
N PHE A 41 -11.93 -7.29 -7.85
CA PHE A 41 -11.43 -6.79 -6.57
C PHE A 41 -10.22 -5.87 -6.70
N PHE A 42 -9.41 -6.02 -7.74
CA PHE A 42 -8.35 -5.06 -8.06
C PHE A 42 -8.94 -3.72 -8.48
N ALA A 43 -9.99 -3.71 -9.30
CA ALA A 43 -10.65 -2.49 -9.77
C ALA A 43 -11.38 -1.71 -8.66
N ILE A 44 -11.79 -2.39 -7.59
CA ILE A 44 -12.53 -1.81 -6.46
C ILE A 44 -11.61 -1.02 -5.49
N GLY A 45 -10.29 -1.26 -5.54
CA GLY A 45 -9.28 -0.60 -4.71
C GLY A 45 -9.41 -0.90 -3.21
N ALA A 46 -8.50 -0.33 -2.41
CA ALA A 46 -8.44 -0.59 -0.96
C ALA A 46 -9.75 -0.22 -0.22
N ASP A 47 -10.41 0.87 -0.61
CA ASP A 47 -11.62 1.37 0.05
C ASP A 47 -12.82 0.46 -0.17
N GLY A 48 -13.03 0.06 -1.43
CA GLY A 48 -14.14 -0.80 -1.73
C GLY A 48 -13.91 -2.20 -1.18
N LEU A 49 -12.66 -2.66 -1.03
CA LEU A 49 -12.34 -3.89 -0.29
C LEU A 49 -12.68 -3.78 1.21
N ALA A 50 -12.35 -2.66 1.85
CA ALA A 50 -12.70 -2.41 3.24
C ALA A 50 -14.23 -2.39 3.43
N LEU A 51 -14.95 -1.65 2.57
CA LEU A 51 -16.41 -1.59 2.60
C LEU A 51 -17.02 -2.98 2.36
N PHE A 52 -16.55 -3.67 1.33
CA PHE A 52 -17.02 -5.00 0.96
C PHE A 52 -16.85 -6.00 2.12
N ARG A 53 -15.72 -5.95 2.82
CA ARG A 53 -15.46 -6.76 4.01
C ARG A 53 -16.51 -6.56 5.11
N HIS A 54 -16.94 -5.32 5.34
CA HIS A 54 -17.89 -4.94 6.40
C HIS A 54 -19.35 -5.20 6.05
N THR A 55 -19.70 -5.28 4.76
CA THR A 55 -21.10 -5.43 4.33
C THR A 55 -21.67 -6.83 4.54
N CYS A 56 -20.85 -7.89 4.50
CA CYS A 56 -21.34 -9.26 4.62
C CYS A 56 -20.29 -10.27 5.14
N PRO A 57 -20.72 -11.41 5.73
CA PRO A 57 -19.80 -12.46 6.18
C PRO A 57 -18.92 -13.04 5.06
N LEU A 58 -19.47 -13.17 3.85
CA LEU A 58 -18.72 -13.62 2.68
C LEU A 58 -17.61 -12.64 2.31
N GLY A 59 -17.87 -11.33 2.39
CA GLY A 59 -16.86 -10.30 2.19
C GLY A 59 -15.76 -10.37 3.24
N SER A 60 -16.11 -10.61 4.51
CA SER A 60 -15.16 -10.87 5.59
C SER A 60 -14.29 -12.12 5.35
N GLN A 61 -14.86 -13.18 4.77
CA GLN A 61 -14.13 -14.39 4.42
C GLN A 61 -13.20 -14.20 3.21
N ARG A 62 -13.63 -13.39 2.24
CA ARG A 62 -12.96 -13.18 0.95
C ARG A 62 -11.80 -12.19 1.02
N VAL A 63 -12.01 -11.07 1.71
CA VAL A 63 -10.96 -10.08 1.96
C VAL A 63 -10.12 -10.58 3.15
N SER A 64 -9.40 -11.69 2.94
CA SER A 64 -8.53 -12.30 3.93
C SER A 64 -7.17 -11.61 3.98
N ASP A 65 -6.41 -11.87 5.06
CA ASP A 65 -5.02 -11.41 5.19
C ASP A 65 -4.17 -11.81 3.98
N ASP A 66 -4.29 -13.05 3.52
CA ASP A 66 -3.49 -13.58 2.41
C ASP A 66 -3.88 -12.95 1.07
N TYR A 67 -5.17 -12.65 0.88
CA TYR A 67 -5.62 -11.90 -0.28
C TYR A 67 -5.00 -10.49 -0.31
N LEU A 68 -5.04 -9.77 0.81
CA LEU A 68 -4.48 -8.42 0.90
C LEU A 68 -2.96 -8.42 0.75
N LYS A 69 -2.24 -9.37 1.35
CA LYS A 69 -0.79 -9.54 1.13
C LYS A 69 -0.47 -9.72 -0.35
N SER A 70 -1.22 -10.59 -1.04
CA SER A 70 -1.03 -10.80 -2.48
C SER A 70 -1.30 -9.53 -3.30
N GLN A 71 -2.26 -8.67 -2.92
CA GLN A 71 -2.44 -7.36 -3.57
C GLN A 71 -1.24 -6.45 -3.32
N ILE A 72 -0.80 -6.36 -2.07
CA ILE A 72 0.31 -5.50 -1.66
C ILE A 72 1.60 -5.91 -2.38
N ASP A 73 1.94 -7.21 -2.38
CA ASP A 73 3.12 -7.74 -3.04
C ASP A 73 3.09 -7.43 -4.55
N ARG A 74 1.92 -7.59 -5.18
CA ARG A 74 1.74 -7.23 -6.61
C ARG A 74 1.97 -5.75 -6.85
N LEU A 75 1.44 -4.86 -6.00
CA LEU A 75 1.66 -3.42 -6.14
C LEU A 75 3.09 -3.00 -5.86
N ILE A 76 3.76 -3.64 -4.89
CA ILE A 76 5.18 -3.40 -4.59
C ILE A 76 6.04 -3.70 -5.83
N VAL A 77 5.78 -4.82 -6.50
CA VAL A 77 6.48 -5.20 -7.74
C VAL A 77 6.08 -4.27 -8.90
N ALA A 78 4.79 -4.02 -9.09
CA ALA A 78 4.29 -3.21 -10.20
C ALA A 78 4.78 -1.75 -10.14
N LYS A 79 4.96 -1.20 -8.93
CA LYS A 79 5.52 0.15 -8.71
C LYS A 79 7.05 0.16 -8.60
N ALA A 80 7.71 -0.99 -8.79
CA ALA A 80 9.16 -1.15 -8.68
C ALA A 80 9.75 -0.68 -7.33
N ILE A 81 9.05 -0.91 -6.22
CA ILE A 81 9.46 -0.50 -4.87
C ILE A 81 9.95 -1.63 -3.97
N GLN A 82 10.12 -2.83 -4.50
CA GLN A 82 10.58 -4.00 -3.74
C GLN A 82 11.97 -3.82 -3.10
N ASN A 83 12.82 -2.95 -3.68
CA ASN A 83 14.14 -2.63 -3.13
C ASN A 83 14.10 -1.49 -2.11
N VAL A 84 12.98 -0.76 -2.03
CA VAL A 84 12.80 0.40 -1.15
C VAL A 84 12.07 -0.04 0.12
N VAL A 85 10.97 -0.79 -0.03
CA VAL A 85 10.11 -1.19 1.08
C VAL A 85 9.79 -2.68 1.06
N SER A 86 9.71 -3.24 2.25
CA SER A 86 9.07 -4.51 2.58
C SER A 86 8.12 -4.26 3.74
N TYR A 87 7.32 -5.24 4.13
CA TYR A 87 6.42 -5.08 5.27
C TYR A 87 6.35 -6.33 6.11
N ARG A 88 6.04 -6.13 7.39
CA ARG A 88 5.79 -7.23 8.32
C ARG A 88 4.43 -7.07 8.97
N VAL A 89 3.57 -8.05 8.71
CA VAL A 89 2.23 -8.08 9.33
C VAL A 89 2.37 -8.29 10.84
N PRO A 90 1.75 -7.43 11.67
CA PRO A 90 1.70 -7.63 13.12
C PRO A 90 1.10 -9.00 13.45
N ARG A 91 1.73 -9.76 14.36
CA ARG A 91 1.22 -11.10 14.73
C ARG A 91 0.00 -11.04 15.66
N ARG A 92 -0.13 -9.97 16.46
CA ARG A 92 -1.22 -9.74 17.42
C ARG A 92 -1.41 -8.24 17.60
N ALA A 93 -2.66 -7.82 17.84
CA ALA A 93 -2.94 -6.47 18.27
C ALA A 93 -2.35 -6.26 19.67
N ARG A 94 -1.28 -5.47 19.75
CA ARG A 94 -0.82 -4.87 21.00
C ARG A 94 -1.46 -3.48 21.12
N ARG A 95 -1.43 -2.91 22.32
CA ARG A 95 -2.03 -1.58 22.60
C ARG A 95 -1.56 -0.50 21.61
N ASP A 96 -0.33 -0.61 21.14
CA ASP A 96 0.34 0.35 20.26
C ASP A 96 0.54 -0.18 18.83
N GLN A 97 -0.25 -1.17 18.41
CA GLN A 97 -0.16 -1.75 17.07
C GLN A 97 -1.53 -1.87 16.42
N LEU A 98 -1.62 -1.43 15.16
CA LEU A 98 -2.74 -1.75 14.29
C LEU A 98 -3.02 -3.25 14.29
N ARG A 99 -4.31 -3.59 14.28
CA ARG A 99 -4.75 -4.97 14.03
C ARG A 99 -4.24 -5.40 12.64
N PRO A 100 -3.94 -6.69 12.43
CA PRO A 100 -3.36 -7.17 11.17
C PRO A 100 -4.14 -6.72 9.93
N MET A 101 -5.46 -6.82 9.99
CA MET A 101 -6.35 -6.39 8.90
C MET A 101 -6.33 -4.88 8.68
N ASP A 102 -6.38 -4.08 9.74
CA ASP A 102 -6.35 -2.61 9.63
C ASP A 102 -5.00 -2.14 9.07
N PHE A 103 -3.92 -2.80 9.48
CA PHE A 103 -2.57 -2.59 8.92
C PHE A 103 -2.54 -2.89 7.41
N LEU A 104 -3.02 -4.07 6.99
CA LEU A 104 -3.00 -4.47 5.59
C LEU A 104 -3.86 -3.57 4.70
N LEU A 105 -5.08 -3.23 5.12
CA LEU A 105 -5.97 -2.35 4.35
C LEU A 105 -5.36 -0.95 4.18
N ARG A 106 -4.80 -0.39 5.27
CA ARG A 106 -4.20 0.94 5.23
C ARG A 106 -2.88 0.95 4.45
N LEU A 107 -2.07 -0.11 4.58
CA LEU A 107 -0.87 -0.31 3.77
C LEU A 107 -1.20 -0.42 2.28
N LEU A 108 -2.23 -1.19 1.92
CA LEU A 108 -2.71 -1.31 0.56
C LEU A 108 -3.10 0.06 -0.01
N TYR A 109 -3.91 0.83 0.75
CA TYR A 109 -4.32 2.17 0.36
C TYR A 109 -3.14 3.10 0.09
N VAL A 110 -2.15 3.11 0.98
CA VAL A 110 -0.98 3.99 0.87
C VAL A 110 -0.11 3.64 -0.33
N ILE A 111 0.12 2.35 -0.60
CA ILE A 111 0.91 1.93 -1.77
C ILE A 111 0.17 2.24 -3.07
N GLU A 112 -1.13 1.96 -3.12
CA GLU A 112 -2.00 2.25 -4.26
C GLU A 112 -1.99 3.75 -4.60
N ASN A 113 -2.25 4.61 -3.61
CA ASN A 113 -2.46 6.05 -3.78
C ASN A 113 -1.21 6.92 -3.54
N GLY A 114 -0.07 6.31 -3.19
CA GLY A 114 1.21 7.00 -2.97
C GLY A 114 1.93 7.44 -4.24
N GLY A 115 1.33 7.25 -5.42
CA GLY A 115 1.85 7.69 -6.71
C GLY A 115 3.09 6.92 -7.21
N ALA A 116 3.94 7.58 -7.99
CA ALA A 116 5.12 7.04 -8.66
C ALA A 116 6.40 7.14 -7.82
N TRP A 117 6.93 5.99 -7.42
CA TRP A 117 8.09 5.92 -6.54
C TRP A 117 9.45 6.10 -7.22
N VAL A 118 9.46 6.51 -8.48
CA VAL A 118 10.67 6.74 -9.26
C VAL A 118 11.56 7.77 -8.57
N GLY A 119 12.84 7.46 -8.43
CA GLY A 119 13.84 8.31 -7.78
C GLY A 119 14.06 8.02 -6.28
N TRP A 120 13.13 7.37 -5.59
CA TRP A 120 13.31 7.05 -4.17
C TRP A 120 14.38 6.02 -3.89
N GLU A 121 14.64 5.09 -4.81
CA GLU A 121 15.71 4.10 -4.65
C GLU A 121 17.08 4.79 -4.50
N ALA A 122 17.35 5.84 -5.29
CA ALA A 122 18.59 6.60 -5.17
C ALA A 122 18.69 7.34 -3.84
N ILE A 123 17.59 7.97 -3.38
CA ILE A 123 17.51 8.67 -2.09
C ILE A 123 17.75 7.70 -0.94
N VAL A 124 17.12 6.54 -0.99
CA VAL A 124 17.26 5.44 -0.02
C VAL A 124 18.70 4.94 0.06
N ARG A 125 19.33 4.66 -1.10
CA ARG A 125 20.73 4.22 -1.14
C ARG A 125 21.69 5.30 -0.64
N MET A 126 21.42 6.56 -0.93
CA MET A 126 22.18 7.68 -0.39
C MET A 126 22.06 7.74 1.13
N ALA A 127 20.83 7.64 1.65
CA ALA A 127 20.58 7.57 3.09
C ALA A 127 21.35 6.39 3.73
N GLU A 128 21.32 5.21 3.12
CA GLU A 128 22.11 4.05 3.56
C GLU A 128 23.61 4.34 3.61
N HIS A 129 24.17 4.93 2.55
CA HIS A 129 25.60 5.27 2.48
C HIS A 129 26.02 6.32 3.51
N LEU A 130 25.11 7.24 3.86
CA LEU A 130 25.30 8.22 4.94
C LEU A 130 25.08 7.61 6.34
N GLY A 131 24.83 6.31 6.44
CA GLY A 131 24.55 5.62 7.71
C GLY A 131 23.20 5.98 8.31
N HIS A 132 22.27 6.51 7.52
CA HIS A 132 20.90 6.82 7.93
C HIS A 132 19.99 5.61 7.74
N GLY A 133 18.96 5.55 8.59
CA GLY A 133 17.91 4.53 8.53
C GLY A 133 18.22 3.22 9.27
N PRO A 134 17.44 2.15 9.02
CA PRO A 134 17.41 0.98 9.90
C PRO A 134 18.61 0.03 9.78
N GLY A 135 19.61 0.33 8.93
CA GLY A 135 20.77 -0.54 8.67
C GLY A 135 20.45 -1.84 7.93
N LYS A 136 19.19 -2.04 7.53
CA LYS A 136 18.72 -3.18 6.75
C LYS A 136 17.73 -2.70 5.69
N TRP A 137 18.03 -3.02 4.44
CA TRP A 137 17.20 -2.69 3.28
C TRP A 137 16.69 -3.97 2.61
N PRO A 138 15.49 -3.96 2.01
CA PRO A 138 14.50 -2.87 1.96
C PRO A 138 13.93 -2.50 3.34
N ILE A 139 13.40 -1.28 3.50
CA ILE A 139 12.80 -0.80 4.76
C ILE A 139 11.68 -1.75 5.17
N GLU A 140 11.80 -2.39 6.33
CA GLU A 140 10.72 -3.21 6.88
C GLU A 140 9.67 -2.30 7.55
N LEU A 141 8.51 -2.16 6.90
CA LEU A 141 7.41 -1.34 7.38
C LEU A 141 6.56 -2.07 8.43
N HIS A 142 6.10 -1.32 9.42
CA HIS A 142 5.25 -1.80 10.52
C HIS A 142 4.19 -0.75 10.92
N SER A 143 3.33 -1.09 11.88
CA SER A 143 2.14 -0.29 12.24
C SER A 143 2.44 1.19 12.45
N ALA A 144 3.55 1.52 13.13
CA ALA A 144 3.92 2.90 13.40
C ALA A 144 4.18 3.74 12.13
N ASP A 145 4.65 3.14 11.03
CA ASP A 145 4.89 3.87 9.78
C ASP A 145 3.57 4.13 9.06
N VAL A 146 2.72 3.10 9.00
CA VAL A 146 1.39 3.19 8.38
C VAL A 146 0.48 4.17 9.14
N GLU A 147 0.62 4.24 10.46
CA GLU A 147 -0.09 5.22 11.30
C GLU A 147 0.45 6.65 11.13
N ALA A 148 1.77 6.81 10.96
CA ALA A 148 2.43 8.09 10.77
C ALA A 148 1.94 8.86 9.54
N VAL A 149 1.49 8.14 8.52
CA VAL A 149 0.89 8.70 7.30
C VAL A 149 -0.26 9.67 7.64
N GLY A 150 -0.94 9.46 8.77
CA GLY A 150 -2.04 10.30 9.22
C GLY A 150 -3.38 9.88 8.62
N SER A 151 -4.38 10.74 8.74
CA SER A 151 -5.71 10.46 8.21
C SER A 151 -5.70 10.44 6.69
N ARG A 152 -6.69 9.75 6.10
CA ARG A 152 -6.87 9.71 4.65
C ARG A 152 -6.95 11.11 4.03
N ALA A 153 -7.73 12.01 4.62
CA ALA A 153 -7.87 13.38 4.10
C ALA A 153 -6.53 14.14 4.11
N VAL A 154 -5.67 13.91 5.11
CA VAL A 154 -4.33 14.49 5.16
C VAL A 154 -3.45 13.88 4.05
N PHE A 155 -3.48 12.56 3.88
CA PHE A 155 -2.72 11.88 2.85
C PHE A 155 -3.13 12.32 1.44
N ASP A 156 -4.43 12.32 1.15
CA ASP A 156 -4.97 12.68 -0.16
C ASP A 156 -4.72 14.16 -0.48
N GLY A 157 -4.71 15.03 0.54
CA GLY A 157 -4.40 16.45 0.38
C GLY A 157 -2.92 16.76 0.13
N ARG A 158 -2.01 15.81 0.33
CA ARG A 158 -0.57 15.97 0.08
C ARG A 158 -0.23 15.74 -1.40
N CYS A 159 0.81 16.42 -1.88
CA CYS A 159 1.45 16.06 -3.15
C CYS A 159 2.13 14.69 -3.03
N GLU A 160 2.45 14.09 -4.17
CA GLU A 160 2.98 12.73 -4.24
C GLU A 160 4.26 12.54 -3.39
N ALA A 161 5.22 13.45 -3.50
CA ALA A 161 6.46 13.38 -2.75
C ALA A 161 6.22 13.41 -1.23
N LEU A 162 5.25 14.20 -0.76
CA LEU A 162 4.87 14.23 0.65
C LEU A 162 4.12 12.98 1.10
N ARG A 163 3.28 12.38 0.24
CA ARG A 163 2.65 11.08 0.54
C ARG A 163 3.71 10.01 0.76
N GLN A 164 4.71 9.95 -0.12
CA GLN A 164 5.81 9.00 -0.03
C GLN A 164 6.68 9.28 1.19
N LEU A 165 7.02 10.54 1.45
CA LEU A 165 7.79 10.94 2.63
C LEU A 165 7.03 10.67 3.93
N SER A 166 5.71 10.83 3.97
CA SER A 166 4.90 10.49 5.14
C SER A 166 4.98 9.01 5.50
N PHE A 167 5.32 8.16 4.52
CA PHE A 167 5.38 6.73 4.66
C PHE A 167 6.77 6.20 5.01
N ILE A 168 7.82 6.69 4.32
CA ILE A 168 9.21 6.23 4.55
C ILE A 168 10.08 7.22 5.33
N GLY A 169 9.61 8.45 5.57
CA GLY A 169 10.38 9.54 6.18
C GLY A 169 10.98 9.17 7.52
N ARG A 170 10.19 8.54 8.42
CA ARG A 170 10.69 8.06 9.73
C ARG A 170 11.87 7.09 9.61
N ARG A 171 11.96 6.37 8.50
CA ARG A 171 12.90 5.29 8.28
C ARG A 171 14.15 5.70 7.52
N ILE A 172 14.13 6.80 6.80
CA ILE A 172 15.31 7.34 6.07
C ILE A 172 16.06 8.43 6.85
N SER A 173 15.62 8.65 8.08
CA SER A 173 15.97 9.80 8.90
C SER A 173 17.11 9.51 9.87
N HIS A 174 18.11 10.40 9.91
CA HIS A 174 19.37 10.23 10.66
C HIS A 174 19.19 9.98 12.17
N ARG A 175 18.09 10.42 12.79
CA ARG A 175 17.85 10.26 14.24
C ARG A 175 16.54 9.56 14.61
N GLY A 176 15.74 9.13 13.63
CA GLY A 176 14.35 8.74 13.88
C GLY A 176 13.40 9.91 14.23
N ASP A 177 13.96 11.13 14.42
CA ASP A 177 13.24 12.38 14.72
C ASP A 177 12.81 13.15 13.45
N ALA A 178 13.29 12.73 12.28
CA ALA A 178 12.96 13.38 11.03
C ALA A 178 11.62 12.83 10.50
N THR A 179 10.58 13.25 11.20
CA THR A 179 9.18 12.89 10.94
C THR A 179 8.54 14.02 10.17
N LEU A 180 8.03 13.70 8.97
CA LEU A 180 7.04 14.58 8.36
C LEU A 180 5.80 14.58 9.26
N GLU A 181 5.51 15.71 9.87
CA GLU A 181 4.38 15.89 10.77
C GLU A 181 3.56 17.12 10.38
N ARG A 182 2.36 17.22 10.94
CA ARG A 182 1.46 18.35 10.68
C ARG A 182 1.19 19.10 11.96
N VAL A 183 1.71 20.31 12.07
CA VAL A 183 1.53 21.20 13.23
C VAL A 183 0.67 22.38 12.78
N ASN A 184 -0.47 22.59 13.45
CA ASN A 184 -1.43 23.65 13.11
C ASN A 184 -1.87 23.69 11.63
N GLY A 185 -1.89 22.54 10.96
CA GLY A 185 -2.28 22.43 9.55
C GLY A 185 -1.14 22.61 8.54
N GLU A 186 0.07 22.89 9.00
CA GLU A 186 1.27 23.08 8.18
C GLU A 186 2.16 21.84 8.21
N GLU A 187 2.89 21.57 7.13
CA GLU A 187 3.84 20.46 7.07
C GLU A 187 5.16 20.87 7.74
N TRP A 188 5.67 19.98 8.59
CA TRP A 188 6.92 20.15 9.32
C TRP A 188 7.81 18.96 9.04
N LEU A 189 9.07 19.24 8.77
CA LEU A 189 10.09 18.26 8.46
C LEU A 189 11.30 18.53 9.35
N ASP A 190 11.60 17.59 10.24
CA ASP A 190 12.75 17.62 11.16
C ASP A 190 12.68 18.82 12.12
N GLY A 191 11.48 19.08 12.65
CA GLY A 191 11.24 20.20 13.56
C GLY A 191 11.31 21.58 12.91
N SER A 192 11.37 21.66 11.57
CA SER A 192 11.31 22.92 10.82
C SER A 192 10.14 22.92 9.85
N GLN A 193 9.49 24.07 9.67
CA GLN A 193 8.41 24.20 8.70
C GLN A 193 8.89 23.87 7.28
N LEU A 194 8.09 23.06 6.57
CA LEU A 194 8.26 22.74 5.17
C LEU A 194 7.16 23.44 4.37
N THR A 195 7.53 24.54 3.71
CA THR A 195 6.59 25.36 2.96
C THR A 195 6.51 24.88 1.53
N ILE A 196 5.39 24.29 1.14
CA ILE A 196 5.16 23.89 -0.25
C ILE A 196 4.80 25.12 -1.08
N VAL A 197 5.59 25.40 -2.11
CA VAL A 197 5.37 26.53 -3.01
C VAL A 197 4.60 26.04 -4.24
N THR A 198 3.52 26.73 -4.58
CA THR A 198 2.73 26.39 -5.78
C THR A 198 3.24 27.18 -6.98
N LEU A 199 2.91 26.73 -8.19
CA LEU A 199 3.27 27.46 -9.41
C LEU A 199 2.72 28.90 -9.42
N GLN A 200 1.57 29.12 -8.78
CA GLN A 200 0.94 30.43 -8.67
C GLN A 200 1.69 31.37 -7.72
N THR A 201 2.30 30.84 -6.65
CA THR A 201 3.05 31.66 -5.68
C THR A 201 4.52 31.81 -6.03
N LEU A 202 5.06 30.99 -6.93
CA LEU A 202 6.39 31.18 -7.50
C LEU A 202 6.45 32.48 -8.30
N THR A 203 7.49 33.29 -8.08
CA THR A 203 7.75 34.48 -8.88
C THR A 203 8.19 34.08 -10.30
N ALA A 204 8.01 34.98 -11.28
CA ALA A 204 8.36 34.70 -12.68
C ALA A 204 9.86 34.39 -12.88
N ASN A 205 10.72 34.99 -12.05
CA ASN A 205 12.18 34.84 -12.13
C ASN A 205 12.74 33.78 -11.17
N HIS A 206 11.88 32.95 -10.56
CA HIS A 206 12.32 31.94 -9.61
C HIS A 206 13.16 30.86 -10.33
N PRO A 207 14.35 30.48 -9.81
CA PRO A 207 15.29 29.59 -10.51
C PRO A 207 14.74 28.21 -10.86
N PHE A 208 13.73 27.74 -10.12
CA PHE A 208 13.11 26.42 -10.32
C PHE A 208 11.77 26.47 -11.06
N ARG A 209 11.30 27.64 -11.49
CA ARG A 209 9.97 27.79 -12.12
C ARG A 209 9.80 26.92 -13.37
N ASP A 210 10.80 26.91 -14.23
CA ASP A 210 10.75 26.19 -15.52
C ASP A 210 10.75 24.66 -15.38
N ARG A 211 11.10 24.16 -14.19
CA ARG A 211 11.15 22.72 -13.87
C ARG A 211 10.12 22.32 -12.82
N PHE A 212 9.12 23.16 -12.59
CA PHE A 212 8.11 22.91 -11.56
C PHE A 212 7.35 21.61 -11.85
N ASP A 213 7.34 20.71 -10.86
CA ASP A 213 6.55 19.47 -10.87
C ASP A 213 5.50 19.53 -9.75
N PRO A 214 4.18 19.53 -10.05
CA PRO A 214 3.15 19.52 -9.01
C PRO A 214 3.18 18.28 -8.10
N ASN A 215 3.76 17.16 -8.56
CA ASN A 215 3.87 15.93 -7.76
C ASN A 215 5.07 15.98 -6.79
N ASN A 216 6.08 16.78 -7.11
CA ASN A 216 7.28 16.98 -6.32
C ASN A 216 7.67 18.48 -6.36
N PRO A 217 6.84 19.36 -5.76
CA PRO A 217 6.93 20.79 -5.95
C PRO A 217 8.14 21.40 -5.27
N VAL A 218 8.50 22.61 -5.72
CA VAL A 218 9.44 23.51 -5.04
C VAL A 218 8.98 23.70 -3.60
N CYS A 219 9.94 23.69 -2.67
CA CYS A 219 9.63 23.88 -1.27
C CYS A 219 10.70 24.72 -0.56
N GLY A 220 10.27 25.45 0.46
CA GLY A 220 11.15 26.14 1.40
C GLY A 220 11.34 25.30 2.66
N HIS A 221 12.58 25.12 3.11
CA HIS A 221 12.90 24.44 4.36
C HIS A 221 14.15 25.06 4.99
N GLN A 222 14.11 25.37 6.29
CA GLN A 222 15.19 26.02 7.03
C GLN A 222 15.71 27.33 6.38
N GLY A 223 14.84 28.08 5.71
CA GLY A 223 15.21 29.33 5.03
C GLY A 223 15.88 29.15 3.66
N HIS A 224 15.97 27.91 3.15
CA HIS A 224 16.47 27.58 1.82
C HIS A 224 15.35 27.11 0.90
N ASP A 225 15.40 27.52 -0.37
CA ASP A 225 14.51 27.01 -1.42
C ASP A 225 15.15 25.81 -2.11
N TYR A 226 14.38 24.73 -2.23
CA TYR A 226 14.77 23.50 -2.90
C TYR A 226 13.93 23.33 -4.16
N ALA A 227 14.56 22.83 -5.23
CA ALA A 227 13.88 22.55 -6.50
C ALA A 227 12.71 21.58 -6.34
N SER A 228 12.78 20.70 -5.33
CA SER A 228 11.71 19.76 -5.00
C SER A 228 11.74 19.28 -3.55
N VAL A 229 10.64 18.69 -3.08
CA VAL A 229 10.56 18.05 -1.75
C VAL A 229 11.60 16.94 -1.60
N ARG A 230 11.83 16.15 -2.65
CA ARG A 230 12.85 15.09 -2.63
C ARG A 230 14.26 15.65 -2.50
N ASP A 231 14.57 16.79 -3.10
CA ASP A 231 15.88 17.46 -2.95
C ASP A 231 16.09 17.97 -1.53
N ALA A 232 15.03 18.53 -0.92
CA ALA A 232 15.05 18.95 0.47
C ALA A 232 15.28 17.78 1.44
N VAL A 233 15.03 16.53 1.04
CA VAL A 233 15.33 15.34 1.87
C VAL A 233 16.78 14.91 1.72
N VAL A 234 17.38 15.06 0.53
CA VAL A 234 18.75 14.63 0.24
C VAL A 234 19.81 15.61 0.75
N GLN A 235 19.53 16.92 0.72
CA GLN A 235 20.52 17.98 0.99
C GLN A 235 20.61 18.42 2.46
N LYS A 236 20.01 17.65 3.37
CA LYS A 236 20.08 17.90 4.82
C LYS A 236 21.38 17.42 5.45
#